data_AF-A0A6J5G8M0-F1
#
_entry.id   AF-A0A6J5G8M0-F1
#
_cell.length_a   1.000
_cell.length_b   1.000
_cell.length_c   1.000
_cell.angle_alpha   90.00
_cell.angle_beta   90.00
_cell.angle_gamma   90.00
#
_symmetry.space_group_name_H-M   'P 1'
#
loop_
_entity.id
_entity.type
_entity.pdbx_description
1 polymer ?
#
loop_
_entity_poly.entity_id
_entity_poly.type
_entity_poly.pdbx_seq_one_letter_code
_entity_poly.pdbx_strand_id
1 'polypeptide(L)'
;MIYPWQSGDWERLQQLRSHWPHALLLHGQAGIGKLQFAQHLAKGLLCESPQADGQPCGACPACNWFAQGNHPDYRIVLPEALAGLAGQTGAEDKDDAKADKGDADEGKKTRAPSKEIRIEQVRALLDFTGVGSHRGGLRVVVLYPAEALNVAAANALLKTLEEPPAGVVFLLVSARIDRLLPTIISRCRQWPMSTPAPDEAQAWLAKQGVADPAGLLAEAGGAPLAALALSQDDNRALRDWTLGQLAAGAACDAFACGETLQKLPVPLVLGWLQRWVYDLLAERTAGRPRYYPQSAAALTRCAAKLDAPALARYLKSVTRQRAVENHPLNARLVFEELFLGYREMFA
;
A
#
# COMPACT_ATOMS: atom_id res chain seq x y z
N MET A 1 11.16 -11.13 9.01
CA MET A 1 10.15 -11.77 9.89
C MET A 1 8.86 -11.85 9.10
N ILE A 2 8.10 -12.94 9.23
CA ILE A 2 6.73 -13.04 8.70
C ILE A 2 5.73 -12.82 9.82
N TYR A 3 4.53 -12.33 9.49
CA TYR A 3 3.45 -12.18 10.46
C TYR A 3 2.72 -13.51 10.69
N PRO A 4 2.08 -13.72 11.86
CA PRO A 4 1.42 -14.99 12.20
C PRO A 4 0.45 -15.49 11.11
N TRP A 5 -0.36 -14.58 10.57
CA TRP A 5 -1.36 -14.87 9.53
C TRP A 5 -0.77 -15.21 8.16
N GLN A 6 0.55 -15.07 7.99
CA GLN A 6 1.25 -15.37 6.73
C GLN A 6 1.90 -16.77 6.76
N SER A 7 1.81 -17.50 7.88
CA SER A 7 2.45 -18.81 8.02
C SER A 7 1.93 -19.82 7.00
N GLY A 8 0.61 -19.82 6.76
CA GLY A 8 0.01 -20.67 5.72
C GLY A 8 0.37 -20.25 4.29
N ASP A 9 0.65 -18.96 4.05
CA ASP A 9 1.19 -18.52 2.76
C ASP A 9 2.64 -18.98 2.58
N TRP A 10 3.43 -18.90 3.64
CA TRP A 10 4.81 -19.37 3.66
C TRP A 10 4.87 -20.86 3.31
N GLU A 11 4.22 -21.72 4.09
CA GLU A 11 4.24 -23.17 3.90
C GLU A 11 3.88 -23.60 2.47
N ARG A 12 2.83 -22.99 1.89
CA ARG A 12 2.41 -23.30 0.51
C ARG A 12 3.42 -22.83 -0.53
N LEU A 13 4.11 -21.71 -0.32
CA LEU A 13 5.19 -21.28 -1.21
C LEU A 13 6.41 -22.20 -1.11
N GLN A 14 6.73 -22.69 0.08
CA GLN A 14 7.86 -23.60 0.27
C GLN A 14 7.68 -24.93 -0.49
N GLN A 15 6.44 -25.37 -0.71
CA GLN A 15 6.14 -26.53 -1.55
C GLN A 15 6.53 -26.31 -3.03
N LEU A 16 6.63 -25.05 -3.48
CA LEU A 16 7.04 -24.70 -4.84
C LEU A 16 8.56 -24.54 -4.98
N ARG A 17 9.35 -24.75 -3.92
CA ARG A 17 10.79 -24.45 -3.92
C ARG A 17 11.60 -25.24 -4.96
N SER A 18 11.17 -26.45 -5.31
CA SER A 18 11.81 -27.26 -6.36
C SER A 18 11.58 -26.70 -7.77
N HIS A 19 10.47 -25.99 -8.00
CA HIS A 19 10.07 -25.43 -9.28
C HIS A 19 9.62 -23.98 -9.08
N TRP A 20 10.55 -23.15 -8.61
CA TRP A 20 10.24 -21.78 -8.24
C TRP A 20 9.81 -20.95 -9.47
N PRO A 21 8.68 -20.21 -9.41
CA PRO A 21 8.27 -19.35 -10.51
C PRO A 21 9.24 -18.18 -10.65
N HIS A 22 9.62 -17.85 -11.88
CA HIS A 22 10.50 -16.71 -12.16
C HIS A 22 9.87 -15.36 -11.79
N ALA A 23 8.54 -15.26 -11.79
CA ALA A 23 7.81 -14.06 -11.37
C ALA A 23 6.60 -14.44 -10.49
N LEU A 24 6.56 -13.89 -9.28
CA LEU A 24 5.48 -14.05 -8.32
C LEU A 24 4.83 -12.68 -8.05
N LEU A 25 3.52 -12.58 -8.19
CA LEU A 25 2.74 -11.39 -7.88
C LEU A 25 1.98 -11.61 -6.56
N LEU A 26 2.52 -11.07 -5.47
CA LEU A 26 1.88 -11.03 -4.15
C LEU A 26 0.84 -9.89 -4.13
N HIS A 27 -0.45 -10.23 -4.09
CA HIS A 27 -1.52 -9.24 -4.10
C HIS A 27 -2.53 -9.45 -2.97
N GLY A 28 -3.18 -8.37 -2.54
CA GLY A 28 -4.15 -8.39 -1.44
C GLY A 28 -4.29 -6.99 -0.82
N GLN A 29 -5.04 -6.87 0.27
CA GLN A 29 -5.27 -5.57 0.93
C GLN A 29 -3.96 -4.89 1.40
N ALA A 30 -3.89 -3.56 1.36
CA ALA A 30 -2.78 -2.81 1.95
C ALA A 30 -2.75 -3.01 3.48
N GLY A 31 -1.57 -3.06 4.09
CA GLY A 31 -1.43 -3.17 5.55
C GLY A 31 -1.53 -4.60 6.12
N ILE A 32 -1.43 -5.64 5.28
CA ILE A 32 -1.34 -7.05 5.75
C ILE A 32 0.10 -7.58 5.81
N GLY A 33 1.10 -6.73 5.56
CA GLY A 33 2.53 -7.09 5.68
C GLY A 33 3.17 -7.74 4.45
N LYS A 34 2.64 -7.48 3.24
CA LYS A 34 3.11 -8.14 2.00
C LYS A 34 4.56 -7.78 1.63
N LEU A 35 4.98 -6.53 1.84
CA LEU A 35 6.36 -6.11 1.56
C LEU A 35 7.33 -6.86 2.47
N GLN A 36 7.05 -6.89 3.77
CA GLN A 36 7.87 -7.61 4.75
C GLN A 36 7.94 -9.10 4.44
N PHE A 37 6.81 -9.69 4.02
CA PHE A 37 6.78 -11.06 3.54
C PHE A 37 7.66 -11.28 2.30
N ALA A 38 7.58 -10.39 1.30
CA ALA A 38 8.41 -10.46 0.09
C ALA A 38 9.91 -10.32 0.40
N GLN A 39 10.28 -9.39 1.27
CA GLN A 39 11.66 -9.21 1.73
C GLN A 39 12.16 -10.45 2.49
N HIS A 40 11.32 -11.01 3.38
CA HIS A 40 11.68 -12.21 4.13
C HIS A 40 11.82 -13.44 3.21
N LEU A 41 10.95 -13.55 2.20
CA LEU A 41 11.05 -14.57 1.17
C LEU A 41 12.32 -14.42 0.34
N ALA A 42 12.65 -13.20 -0.09
CA ALA A 42 13.90 -12.91 -0.78
C ALA A 42 15.12 -13.32 0.06
N LYS A 43 15.12 -13.00 1.36
CA LYS A 43 16.17 -13.44 2.29
C LYS A 43 16.27 -14.97 2.38
N GLY A 44 15.15 -15.68 2.39
CA GLY A 44 15.11 -17.15 2.42
C GLY A 44 15.58 -17.82 1.12
N LEU A 45 15.33 -17.19 -0.03
CA LEU A 45 15.81 -17.65 -1.35
C LEU A 45 17.32 -17.42 -1.53
N LEU A 46 17.85 -16.33 -0.98
CA LEU A 46 19.26 -15.96 -1.04
C LEU A 46 20.12 -16.59 0.07
N CYS A 47 19.48 -17.21 1.07
CA CYS A 47 20.18 -17.82 2.19
C CYS A 47 21.01 -19.03 1.75
N GLU A 48 22.26 -19.10 2.21
CA GLU A 48 23.20 -20.19 1.87
C GLU A 48 22.88 -21.50 2.60
N SER A 49 22.29 -21.40 3.79
CA SER A 49 21.94 -22.55 4.65
C SER A 49 20.52 -22.38 5.19
N PRO A 50 19.49 -22.34 4.34
CA PRO A 50 18.11 -22.18 4.79
C PRO A 50 17.71 -23.34 5.69
N GLN A 51 16.82 -23.07 6.65
CA GLN A 51 16.24 -24.10 7.50
C GLN A 51 15.39 -25.08 6.68
N ALA A 52 14.98 -26.21 7.27
CA ALA A 52 14.20 -27.23 6.57
C ALA A 52 12.85 -26.71 6.06
N ASP A 53 12.21 -25.81 6.80
CA ASP A 53 11.01 -25.07 6.40
C ASP A 53 11.32 -23.87 5.48
N GLY A 54 12.59 -23.74 5.09
CA GLY A 54 13.10 -22.72 4.20
C GLY A 54 13.28 -21.33 4.77
N GLN A 55 13.07 -21.14 6.08
CA GLN A 55 13.38 -19.89 6.76
C GLN A 55 14.87 -19.53 6.58
N PRO A 56 15.21 -18.24 6.45
CA PRO A 56 16.61 -17.82 6.44
C PRO A 56 17.27 -18.15 7.77
N CYS A 57 18.50 -18.69 7.75
CA CYS A 57 19.21 -19.05 8.98
C CYS A 57 19.59 -17.85 9.87
N GLY A 58 19.68 -16.66 9.27
CA GLY A 58 20.02 -15.43 9.99
C GLY A 58 21.50 -15.26 10.34
N ALA A 59 22.35 -16.28 10.13
CA ALA A 59 23.75 -16.26 10.52
C ALA A 59 24.76 -16.33 9.35
N CYS A 60 24.36 -16.83 8.17
CA CYS A 60 25.26 -16.93 7.02
C CYS A 60 25.64 -15.55 6.45
N PRO A 61 26.77 -15.43 5.71
CA PRO A 61 27.19 -14.20 5.05
C PRO A 61 26.08 -13.51 4.26
N ALA A 62 25.33 -14.25 3.42
CA ALA A 62 24.19 -13.73 2.68
C ALA A 62 23.12 -13.13 3.60
N CYS A 63 22.75 -13.82 4.68
CA CYS A 63 21.79 -13.29 5.65
C CYS A 63 22.26 -12.00 6.33
N ASN A 64 23.57 -11.87 6.59
CA ASN A 64 24.18 -10.69 7.19
C ASN A 64 24.19 -9.51 6.21
N TRP A 65 24.61 -9.72 4.96
CA TRP A 65 24.54 -8.68 3.92
C TRP A 65 23.12 -8.21 3.69
N PHE A 66 22.14 -9.12 3.68
CA PHE A 66 20.74 -8.76 3.55
C PHE A 66 20.27 -7.89 4.73
N ALA A 67 20.67 -8.22 5.96
CA ALA A 67 20.33 -7.45 7.15
C ALA A 67 20.98 -6.05 7.16
N GLN A 68 22.18 -5.92 6.61
CA GLN A 68 22.89 -4.65 6.43
C GLN A 68 22.40 -3.86 5.19
N GLY A 69 21.64 -4.51 4.32
CA GLY A 69 21.11 -3.97 3.09
C GLY A 69 22.07 -3.91 1.90
N ASN A 70 23.19 -4.62 1.95
CA ASN A 70 24.21 -4.62 0.91
C ASN A 70 24.33 -5.99 0.20
N HIS A 71 23.24 -6.74 0.11
CA HIS A 71 23.30 -8.05 -0.53
C HIS A 71 23.49 -7.90 -2.06
N PRO A 72 24.57 -8.46 -2.64
CA PRO A 72 24.91 -8.22 -4.04
C PRO A 72 23.84 -8.75 -5.00
N ASP A 73 23.20 -9.88 -4.69
CA ASP A 73 22.15 -10.48 -5.53
C ASP A 73 20.72 -10.09 -5.12
N TYR A 74 20.53 -9.02 -4.34
CA TYR A 74 19.21 -8.51 -3.95
C TYR A 74 19.01 -7.09 -4.45
N ARG A 75 17.84 -6.80 -5.04
CA ARG A 75 17.44 -5.43 -5.36
C ARG A 75 15.98 -5.21 -5.01
N ILE A 76 15.70 -4.07 -4.40
CA ILE A 76 14.33 -3.58 -4.23
C ILE A 76 14.17 -2.28 -5.02
N VAL A 77 13.03 -2.14 -5.69
CA VAL A 77 12.67 -0.94 -6.45
C VAL A 77 11.37 -0.39 -5.88
N LEU A 78 11.47 0.84 -5.38
CA LEU A 78 10.40 1.62 -4.76
C LEU A 78 10.34 3.01 -5.38
N PRO A 79 9.18 3.70 -5.35
CA PRO A 79 9.14 5.14 -5.56
C PRO A 79 10.05 5.88 -4.56
N GLU A 80 10.61 7.01 -4.97
CA GLU A 80 11.43 7.87 -4.10
C GLU A 80 10.69 8.25 -2.79
N ALA A 81 9.37 8.47 -2.86
CA ALA A 81 8.56 8.80 -1.68
C ALA A 81 8.48 7.66 -0.64
N LEU A 82 8.85 6.44 -1.01
CA LEU A 82 8.83 5.25 -0.16
C LEU A 82 10.23 4.69 0.10
N ALA A 83 11.30 5.42 -0.24
CA ALA A 83 12.68 4.96 -0.10
C ALA A 83 13.02 4.47 1.32
N GLY A 84 12.42 5.08 2.36
CA GLY A 84 12.59 4.66 3.76
C GLY A 84 12.11 3.23 4.08
N LEU A 85 11.27 2.63 3.23
CA LEU A 85 10.76 1.26 3.41
C LEU A 85 11.72 0.18 2.87
N ALA A 86 12.74 0.55 2.09
CA ALA A 86 13.70 -0.41 1.54
C ALA A 86 14.58 -1.09 2.61
N GLY A 87 14.59 -0.57 3.85
CA GLY A 87 15.74 -0.76 4.74
C GLY A 87 16.99 -0.12 4.10
N GLN A 88 18.18 -0.29 4.67
CA GLN A 88 19.43 0.24 4.09
C GLN A 88 19.85 -0.48 2.78
N THR A 89 18.89 -0.95 1.97
CA THR A 89 19.12 -1.44 0.60
C THR A 89 18.91 -0.33 -0.40
N GLY A 90 19.82 0.62 -0.35
CA GLY A 90 20.06 1.56 -1.43
C GLY A 90 21.55 1.77 -1.45
N ALA A 91 22.24 1.14 -2.40
CA ALA A 91 23.46 1.73 -2.91
C ALA A 91 23.16 3.22 -3.09
N GLU A 92 23.81 4.03 -2.28
CA GLU A 92 23.93 5.45 -2.54
C GLU A 92 24.66 5.58 -3.88
N ASP A 93 23.95 5.40 -4.99
CA ASP A 93 24.31 6.12 -6.21
C ASP A 93 23.94 7.59 -5.93
N LYS A 94 24.77 8.21 -5.11
CA LYS A 94 24.92 9.66 -4.98
C LYS A 94 25.39 10.29 -6.30
N ASP A 95 25.64 9.49 -7.33
CA ASP A 95 26.23 9.92 -8.60
C ASP A 95 25.20 10.28 -9.69
N ASP A 96 23.92 9.94 -9.56
CA ASP A 96 22.89 10.38 -10.54
C ASP A 96 22.42 11.83 -10.32
N ALA A 97 23.01 12.56 -9.37
CA ALA A 97 22.90 14.01 -9.29
C ALA A 97 23.90 14.75 -10.21
N LYS A 98 24.70 14.03 -11.02
CA LYS A 98 25.71 14.63 -11.92
C LYS A 98 25.69 14.05 -13.34
N ALA A 99 24.55 14.13 -14.02
CA ALA A 99 24.52 14.01 -15.48
C ALA A 99 23.42 14.85 -16.12
N ASP A 100 23.41 16.15 -15.82
CA ASP A 100 22.93 17.14 -16.78
C ASP A 100 23.75 18.43 -16.62
N LYS A 101 24.91 18.46 -17.28
CA LYS A 101 25.65 19.71 -17.52
C LYS A 101 25.15 20.28 -18.85
N GLY A 102 24.03 20.98 -18.77
CA GLY A 102 23.45 21.76 -19.85
C GLY A 102 22.79 23.01 -19.26
N ASP A 103 23.57 24.09 -19.24
CA ASP A 103 23.24 25.48 -18.91
C ASP A 103 22.71 25.86 -17.52
N ALA A 104 23.32 26.94 -17.03
CA ALA A 104 23.04 27.59 -15.78
C ALA A 104 21.74 28.40 -15.85
N ASP A 105 20.79 28.15 -14.96
CA ASP A 105 20.01 29.23 -14.35
C ASP A 105 19.27 28.81 -13.06
N GLU A 106 19.23 29.75 -12.13
CA GLU A 106 18.36 29.96 -10.96
C GLU A 106 17.55 28.82 -10.28
N GLY A 107 17.72 28.72 -8.95
CA GLY A 107 16.64 28.38 -8.02
C GLY A 107 16.55 26.90 -7.59
N LYS A 108 17.32 26.52 -6.57
CA LYS A 108 17.24 25.22 -5.89
C LYS A 108 15.93 25.07 -5.10
N LYS A 109 14.82 24.83 -5.80
CA LYS A 109 13.60 24.24 -5.22
C LYS A 109 13.86 22.74 -5.08
N THR A 110 13.98 22.26 -3.84
CA THR A 110 13.99 20.83 -3.51
C THR A 110 12.74 20.17 -4.10
N ARG A 111 12.93 19.38 -5.16
CA ARG A 111 11.87 18.64 -5.84
C ARG A 111 11.23 17.66 -4.86
N ALA A 112 9.90 17.64 -4.79
CA ALA A 112 9.17 16.66 -3.98
C ALA A 112 9.44 15.23 -4.50
N PRO A 113 9.62 14.24 -3.60
CA PRO A 113 9.97 12.88 -3.99
C PRO A 113 8.86 12.25 -4.84
N SER A 114 9.27 11.53 -5.90
CA SER A 114 8.39 10.83 -6.82
C SER A 114 7.53 9.75 -6.15
N LYS A 115 6.23 9.73 -6.45
CA LYS A 115 5.31 8.64 -6.08
C LYS A 115 5.26 7.50 -7.09
N GLU A 116 5.93 7.64 -8.23
CA GLU A 116 5.99 6.65 -9.30
C GLU A 116 7.38 6.01 -9.40
N ILE A 117 7.41 4.73 -9.80
CA ILE A 117 8.60 4.02 -10.25
C ILE A 117 8.81 4.38 -11.72
N ARG A 118 9.94 5.03 -12.00
CA ARG A 118 10.29 5.52 -13.34
C ARG A 118 11.07 4.50 -14.15
N ILE A 119 11.14 4.74 -15.47
CA ILE A 119 11.84 3.87 -16.42
C ILE A 119 13.33 3.74 -16.12
N GLU A 120 13.98 4.79 -15.60
CA GLU A 120 15.41 4.76 -15.22
C GLU A 120 15.69 3.72 -14.13
N GLN A 121 14.86 3.68 -13.09
CA GLN A 121 14.96 2.70 -12.00
C GLN A 121 14.79 1.27 -12.53
N VAL A 122 13.90 1.09 -13.51
CA VAL A 122 13.72 -0.19 -14.21
C VAL A 122 14.91 -0.54 -15.09
N ARG A 123 15.52 0.40 -15.80
CA ARG A 123 16.70 0.12 -16.63
C ARG A 123 17.89 -0.31 -15.77
N ALA A 124 18.16 0.41 -14.68
CA ALA A 124 19.20 0.03 -13.72
C ALA A 124 18.94 -1.37 -13.11
N LEU A 125 17.67 -1.71 -12.87
CA LEU A 125 17.27 -3.06 -12.46
C LEU A 125 17.60 -4.10 -13.55
N LEU A 126 17.28 -3.82 -14.82
CA LEU A 126 17.54 -4.74 -15.92
C LEU A 126 19.03 -4.98 -16.11
N ASP A 127 19.86 -3.95 -15.99
CA ASP A 127 21.32 -4.06 -16.04
C ASP A 127 21.84 -4.99 -14.94
N PHE A 128 21.32 -4.85 -13.72
CA PHE A 128 21.60 -5.77 -12.61
C PHE A 128 21.21 -7.23 -12.94
N THR A 129 20.07 -7.45 -13.61
CA THR A 129 19.68 -8.81 -14.04
C THR A 129 20.51 -9.37 -15.19
N GLY A 130 21.25 -8.53 -15.91
CA GLY A 130 22.18 -8.94 -16.97
C GLY A 130 23.54 -9.43 -16.45
N VAL A 131 23.98 -8.94 -15.28
CA VAL A 131 25.27 -9.31 -14.68
C VAL A 131 25.17 -10.64 -13.94
N GLY A 132 26.08 -11.58 -14.21
CA GLY A 132 26.11 -12.89 -13.53
C GLY A 132 26.06 -12.77 -12.00
N SER A 133 25.39 -13.72 -11.34
CA SER A 133 25.28 -13.72 -9.87
C SER A 133 26.66 -13.80 -9.20
N HIS A 134 26.83 -13.12 -8.06
CA HIS A 134 28.12 -13.06 -7.38
C HIS A 134 28.62 -14.44 -6.90
N ARG A 135 27.71 -15.39 -6.64
CA ARG A 135 28.06 -16.74 -6.12
C ARG A 135 27.38 -17.91 -6.84
N GLY A 136 26.95 -17.74 -8.09
CA GLY A 136 26.26 -18.79 -8.85
C GLY A 136 24.85 -19.15 -8.33
N GLY A 137 24.26 -18.28 -7.51
CA GLY A 137 22.95 -18.47 -6.88
C GLY A 137 21.83 -17.71 -7.57
N LEU A 138 20.70 -17.59 -6.87
CA LEU A 138 19.58 -16.77 -7.32
C LEU A 138 19.89 -15.27 -7.16
N ARG A 139 19.27 -14.47 -8.02
CA ARG A 139 19.14 -13.01 -7.90
C ARG A 139 17.68 -12.70 -7.68
N VAL A 140 17.37 -11.93 -6.63
CA VAL A 140 15.98 -11.66 -6.25
C VAL A 140 15.70 -10.16 -6.34
N VAL A 141 14.66 -9.84 -7.09
CA VAL A 141 14.17 -8.49 -7.31
C VAL A 141 12.82 -8.33 -6.63
N VAL A 142 12.65 -7.29 -5.80
CA VAL A 142 11.36 -6.91 -5.21
C VAL A 142 10.89 -5.59 -5.82
N LEU A 143 9.66 -5.57 -6.33
CA LEU A 143 9.01 -4.38 -6.89
C LEU A 143 7.81 -4.01 -6.02
N TYR A 144 7.84 -2.83 -5.37
CA TYR A 144 6.78 -2.41 -4.46
C TYR A 144 6.56 -0.89 -4.44
N PRO A 145 5.30 -0.43 -4.40
CA PRO A 145 4.12 -1.10 -4.90
C PRO A 145 4.24 -1.28 -6.42
N ALA A 146 3.93 -2.46 -6.94
CA ALA A 146 4.02 -2.72 -8.38
C ALA A 146 3.11 -1.76 -9.20
N GLU A 147 1.97 -1.33 -8.64
CA GLU A 147 1.05 -0.36 -9.26
C GLU A 147 1.61 1.08 -9.30
N ALA A 148 2.78 1.33 -8.72
CA ALA A 148 3.48 2.59 -8.86
C ALA A 148 4.35 2.64 -10.12
N LEU A 149 4.51 1.54 -10.88
CA LEU A 149 5.15 1.55 -12.19
C LEU A 149 4.40 2.47 -13.13
N ASN A 150 5.08 3.48 -13.66
CA ASN A 150 4.52 4.23 -14.76
C ASN A 150 4.45 3.36 -16.03
N VAL A 151 3.69 3.81 -17.03
CA VAL A 151 3.43 3.03 -18.26
C VAL A 151 4.74 2.65 -18.97
N ALA A 152 5.72 3.56 -19.03
CA ALA A 152 7.00 3.31 -19.68
C ALA A 152 7.84 2.27 -18.94
N ALA A 153 7.91 2.36 -17.60
CA ALA A 153 8.59 1.42 -16.72
C ALA A 153 7.96 0.02 -16.78
N ALA A 154 6.63 -0.04 -16.76
CA ALA A 154 5.88 -1.29 -16.87
C ALA A 154 6.14 -2.01 -18.21
N ASN A 155 6.11 -1.27 -19.32
CA ASN A 155 6.39 -1.83 -20.64
C ASN A 155 7.85 -2.30 -20.80
N ALA A 156 8.81 -1.57 -20.20
CA ALA A 156 10.21 -1.96 -20.21
C ALA A 156 10.46 -3.30 -19.48
N LEU A 157 9.66 -3.62 -18.45
CA LEU A 157 9.77 -4.90 -17.73
C LEU A 157 9.28 -6.11 -18.52
N LEU A 158 8.39 -5.92 -19.50
CA LEU A 158 7.63 -7.03 -20.10
C LEU A 158 8.52 -8.09 -20.74
N LYS A 159 9.55 -7.67 -21.47
CA LYS A 159 10.47 -8.58 -22.16
C LYS A 159 11.19 -9.51 -21.17
N THR A 160 11.65 -8.95 -20.05
CA THR A 160 12.39 -9.68 -19.01
C THR A 160 11.47 -10.53 -18.13
N LEU A 161 10.21 -10.12 -17.94
CA LEU A 161 9.22 -10.97 -17.27
C LEU A 161 8.80 -12.18 -18.14
N GLU A 162 8.87 -12.06 -19.47
CA GLU A 162 8.54 -13.15 -20.40
C GLU A 162 9.69 -14.15 -20.55
N GLU A 163 10.90 -13.64 -20.69
CA GLU A 163 12.13 -14.43 -20.84
C GLU A 163 13.16 -13.98 -19.80
N PRO A 164 12.99 -14.40 -18.53
CA PRO A 164 13.89 -14.00 -17.45
C PRO A 164 15.27 -14.63 -17.63
N PRO A 165 16.36 -13.90 -17.34
CA PRO A 165 17.69 -14.48 -17.27
C PRO A 165 17.74 -15.62 -16.24
N ALA A 166 18.61 -16.61 -16.48
CA ALA A 166 18.76 -17.75 -15.58
C ALA A 166 19.09 -17.28 -14.15
N GLY A 167 18.39 -17.88 -13.17
CA GLY A 167 18.57 -17.58 -11.75
C GLY A 167 17.99 -16.23 -11.31
N VAL A 168 17.18 -15.53 -12.10
CA VAL A 168 16.50 -14.30 -11.67
C VAL A 168 15.08 -14.61 -11.20
N VAL A 169 14.69 -14.04 -10.06
CA VAL A 169 13.36 -14.15 -9.47
C VAL A 169 12.79 -12.75 -9.22
N PHE A 170 11.61 -12.49 -9.75
CA PHE A 170 10.84 -11.27 -9.53
C PHE A 170 9.73 -11.51 -8.50
N LEU A 171 9.70 -10.66 -7.47
CA LEU A 171 8.66 -10.60 -6.45
C LEU A 171 7.94 -9.25 -6.58
N LEU A 172 6.81 -9.24 -7.27
CA LEU A 172 5.96 -8.06 -7.41
C LEU A 172 4.98 -8.02 -6.24
N VAL A 173 4.85 -6.87 -5.60
CA VAL A 173 3.96 -6.70 -4.46
C VAL A 173 2.96 -5.59 -4.76
N SER A 174 1.66 -5.91 -4.75
CA SER A 174 0.61 -4.95 -5.10
C SER A 174 -0.55 -4.93 -4.13
N ALA A 175 -1.03 -3.73 -3.77
CA ALA A 175 -2.28 -3.58 -3.04
C ALA A 175 -3.50 -3.48 -3.96
N ARG A 176 -3.28 -3.14 -5.24
CA ARG A 176 -4.32 -2.89 -6.25
C ARG A 176 -3.93 -3.53 -7.56
N ILE A 177 -4.24 -4.82 -7.68
CA ILE A 177 -3.97 -5.60 -8.89
C ILE A 177 -4.68 -5.03 -10.12
N ASP A 178 -5.84 -4.38 -9.92
CA ASP A 178 -6.64 -3.71 -10.95
C ASP A 178 -5.93 -2.52 -11.61
N ARG A 179 -4.91 -1.95 -10.96
CA ARG A 179 -4.10 -0.86 -11.52
C ARG A 179 -2.87 -1.33 -12.29
N LEU A 180 -2.56 -2.62 -12.27
CA LEU A 180 -1.45 -3.19 -13.03
C LEU A 180 -1.86 -3.41 -14.48
N LEU A 181 -0.89 -3.32 -15.39
CA LEU A 181 -1.14 -3.70 -16.78
C LEU A 181 -1.49 -5.20 -16.86
N PRO A 182 -2.56 -5.58 -17.59
CA PRO A 182 -2.91 -6.98 -17.80
C PRO A 182 -1.75 -7.85 -18.32
N THR A 183 -0.83 -7.24 -19.10
CA THR A 183 0.36 -7.88 -19.65
C THR A 183 1.42 -8.26 -18.61
N ILE A 184 1.49 -7.56 -17.47
CA ILE A 184 2.32 -7.94 -16.32
C ILE A 184 1.64 -9.07 -15.55
N ILE A 185 0.32 -8.93 -15.29
CA ILE A 185 -0.46 -9.90 -14.54
C ILE A 185 -0.40 -11.29 -15.19
N SER A 186 -0.49 -11.36 -16.51
CA SER A 186 -0.49 -12.64 -17.25
C SER A 186 0.86 -13.36 -17.24
N ARG A 187 1.97 -12.64 -17.03
CA ARG A 187 3.33 -13.19 -16.97
C ARG A 187 3.78 -13.53 -15.54
N CYS A 188 2.98 -13.19 -14.54
CA CYS A 188 3.30 -13.49 -13.14
C CYS A 188 2.43 -14.65 -12.61
N ARG A 189 3.01 -15.50 -11.77
CA ARG A 189 2.23 -16.40 -10.91
C ARG A 189 1.52 -15.55 -9.86
N GLN A 190 0.20 -15.48 -9.94
CA GLN A 190 -0.61 -14.74 -8.97
C GLN A 190 -0.66 -15.47 -7.63
N TRP A 191 -0.42 -14.72 -6.55
CA TRP A 191 -0.48 -15.20 -5.18
C TRP A 191 -1.36 -14.27 -4.33
N PRO A 192 -2.65 -14.61 -4.17
CA PRO A 192 -3.54 -13.86 -3.31
C PRO A 192 -3.17 -14.09 -1.84
N MET A 193 -2.83 -13.02 -1.14
CA MET A 193 -2.64 -13.00 0.30
C MET A 193 -3.92 -12.51 0.97
N SER A 194 -4.48 -13.35 1.84
CA SER A 194 -5.74 -13.09 2.52
C SER A 194 -5.58 -12.08 3.65
N THR A 195 -6.65 -11.36 3.96
CA THR A 195 -6.75 -10.64 5.23
C THR A 195 -6.85 -11.65 6.39
N PRO A 196 -6.13 -11.42 7.50
CA PRO A 196 -6.20 -12.28 8.67
C PRO A 196 -7.60 -12.38 9.24
N ALA A 197 -7.85 -13.46 9.99
CA ALA A 197 -9.05 -13.57 10.80
C ALA A 197 -9.07 -12.43 11.85
N PRO A 198 -10.25 -11.84 12.15
CA PRO A 198 -10.35 -10.73 13.09
C PRO A 198 -9.74 -11.03 14.46
N ASP A 199 -9.89 -12.25 14.98
CA ASP A 199 -9.39 -12.64 16.30
C ASP A 199 -7.86 -12.68 16.35
N GLU A 200 -7.23 -13.24 15.32
CA GLU A 200 -5.77 -13.29 15.19
C GLU A 200 -5.17 -11.87 15.04
N ALA A 201 -5.80 -11.05 14.20
CA ALA A 201 -5.41 -9.67 13.98
C ALA A 201 -5.51 -8.83 15.26
N GLN A 202 -6.62 -8.95 16.01
CA GLN A 202 -6.83 -8.25 17.27
C GLN A 202 -5.85 -8.69 18.34
N ALA A 203 -5.60 -10.00 18.46
CA ALA A 203 -4.62 -10.54 19.41
C ALA A 203 -3.21 -10.01 19.13
N TRP A 204 -2.82 -9.89 17.85
CA TRP A 204 -1.56 -9.30 17.47
C TRP A 204 -1.50 -7.79 17.79
N LEU A 205 -2.56 -7.03 17.47
CA LEU A 205 -2.65 -5.59 17.77
C LEU A 205 -2.59 -5.30 19.27
N ALA A 206 -3.24 -6.11 20.10
CA ALA A 206 -3.18 -6.00 21.55
C ALA A 206 -1.74 -6.17 22.07
N LYS A 207 -0.96 -7.09 21.49
CA LYS A 207 0.47 -7.26 21.81
C LYS A 207 1.33 -6.06 21.40
N GLN A 208 0.89 -5.26 20.43
CA GLN A 208 1.54 -4.00 20.04
C GLN A 208 1.16 -2.80 20.94
N GLY A 209 0.32 -3.02 21.96
CA GLY A 209 -0.09 -1.95 22.89
C GLY A 209 -1.21 -1.06 22.35
N VAL A 210 -1.96 -1.51 21.33
CA VAL A 210 -3.10 -0.76 20.79
C VAL A 210 -4.28 -0.81 21.77
N ALA A 211 -4.78 0.36 22.17
CA ALA A 211 -5.83 0.48 23.20
C ALA A 211 -7.21 -0.06 22.75
N ASP A 212 -7.56 0.12 21.47
CA ASP A 212 -8.81 -0.39 20.89
C ASP A 212 -8.54 -1.18 19.60
N PRO A 213 -8.09 -2.44 19.72
CA PRO A 213 -7.78 -3.27 18.55
C PRO A 213 -8.98 -3.50 17.64
N ALA A 214 -10.18 -3.69 18.19
CA ALA A 214 -11.37 -4.03 17.43
C ALA A 214 -11.85 -2.86 16.56
N GLY A 215 -11.97 -1.65 17.14
CA GLY A 215 -12.40 -0.46 16.42
C GLY A 215 -11.40 -0.04 15.33
N LEU A 216 -10.11 -0.02 15.64
CA LEU A 216 -9.08 0.35 14.68
C LEU A 216 -8.91 -0.71 13.57
N LEU A 217 -9.09 -2.00 13.87
CA LEU A 217 -9.09 -3.04 12.86
C LEU A 217 -10.29 -2.91 11.92
N ALA A 218 -11.48 -2.60 12.45
CA ALA A 218 -12.67 -2.32 11.66
C ALA A 218 -12.44 -1.11 10.74
N GLU A 219 -11.90 -0.02 11.28
CA GLU A 219 -11.57 1.20 10.52
C GLU A 219 -10.56 0.90 9.40
N ALA A 220 -9.56 0.06 9.67
CA ALA A 220 -8.56 -0.40 8.71
C ALA A 220 -9.09 -1.43 7.69
N GLY A 221 -10.35 -1.82 7.80
CA GLY A 221 -10.98 -2.84 6.94
C GLY A 221 -10.42 -4.24 7.13
N GLY A 222 -9.90 -4.58 8.32
CA GLY A 222 -9.34 -5.90 8.64
C GLY A 222 -7.82 -6.04 8.43
N ALA A 223 -7.11 -4.96 8.10
CA ALA A 223 -5.66 -4.99 7.91
C ALA A 223 -4.91 -4.57 9.19
N PRO A 224 -4.12 -5.47 9.83
CA PRO A 224 -3.52 -5.19 11.14
C PRO A 224 -2.46 -4.08 11.12
N LEU A 225 -1.59 -4.03 10.11
CA LEU A 225 -0.55 -2.99 10.06
C LEU A 225 -1.15 -1.62 9.70
N ALA A 226 -2.23 -1.60 8.93
CA ALA A 226 -2.97 -0.37 8.71
C ALA A 226 -3.63 0.10 10.01
N ALA A 227 -4.21 -0.81 10.81
CA ALA A 227 -4.77 -0.48 12.12
C ALA A 227 -3.70 0.04 13.10
N LEU A 228 -2.50 -0.56 13.09
CA LEU A 228 -1.37 -0.08 13.87
C LEU A 228 -0.92 1.32 13.43
N ALA A 229 -0.85 1.59 12.11
CA ALA A 229 -0.54 2.92 11.61
C ALA A 229 -1.59 3.95 12.03
N LEU A 230 -2.89 3.59 12.00
CA LEU A 230 -3.98 4.45 12.45
C LEU A 230 -3.97 4.72 13.97
N SER A 231 -3.37 3.84 14.77
CA SER A 231 -3.23 4.05 16.22
C SER A 231 -2.11 5.04 16.55
N GLN A 232 -1.12 5.16 15.67
CA GLN A 232 0.06 6.03 15.78
C GLN A 232 -0.08 7.33 14.97
N ASP A 233 -1.21 7.53 14.29
CA ASP A 233 -1.45 8.69 13.43
C ASP A 233 -1.74 9.95 14.27
N ASP A 234 -0.92 10.99 14.08
CA ASP A 234 -1.08 12.30 14.71
C ASP A 234 -2.42 12.97 14.34
N ASN A 235 -3.02 12.58 13.21
CA ASN A 235 -4.28 13.13 12.73
C ASN A 235 -5.52 12.52 13.41
N ARG A 236 -5.35 11.65 14.41
CA ARG A 236 -6.47 11.00 15.12
C ARG A 236 -7.51 12.02 15.62
N ALA A 237 -7.08 13.12 16.23
CA ALA A 237 -8.00 14.14 16.73
C ALA A 237 -8.84 14.78 15.60
N LEU A 238 -8.21 15.06 14.45
CA LEU A 238 -8.90 15.61 13.27
C LEU A 238 -9.86 14.59 12.65
N ARG A 239 -9.48 13.32 12.62
CA ARG A 239 -10.35 12.23 12.18
C ARG A 239 -11.58 12.13 13.08
N ASP A 240 -11.40 12.06 14.39
CA ASP A 240 -12.49 11.92 15.35
C ASP A 240 -13.44 13.14 15.29
N TRP A 241 -12.88 14.35 15.14
CA TRP A 241 -13.67 15.56 14.88
C TRP A 241 -14.48 15.48 13.57
N THR A 242 -13.85 15.00 12.48
CA THR A 242 -14.51 14.83 11.18
C THR A 242 -15.65 13.81 11.27
N LEU A 243 -15.45 12.69 11.97
CA LEU A 243 -16.51 11.71 12.22
C LEU A 243 -17.65 12.32 13.04
N GLY A 244 -17.36 13.23 13.97
CA GLY A 244 -18.38 14.02 14.67
C GLY A 244 -19.21 14.91 13.75
N GLN A 245 -18.58 15.58 12.77
CA GLN A 245 -19.28 16.36 11.74
C GLN A 245 -20.18 15.48 10.87
N LEU A 246 -19.67 14.32 10.44
CA LEU A 246 -20.45 13.35 9.67
C LEU A 246 -21.60 12.75 10.50
N ALA A 247 -21.40 12.51 11.79
CA ALA A 247 -22.44 12.06 12.71
C ALA A 247 -23.60 13.07 12.89
N ALA A 248 -23.38 14.35 12.55
CA ALA A 248 -24.41 15.39 12.56
C ALA A 248 -25.35 15.34 11.33
N GLY A 249 -25.01 14.56 10.29
CA GLY A 249 -25.82 14.41 9.08
C GLY A 249 -26.04 15.73 8.35
N ALA A 250 -27.31 16.14 8.13
CA ALA A 250 -27.67 17.40 7.47
C ALA A 250 -27.07 18.66 8.13
N ALA A 251 -26.80 18.60 9.44
CA ALA A 251 -26.25 19.68 10.24
C ALA A 251 -24.70 19.75 10.20
N CYS A 252 -24.05 18.89 9.41
CA CYS A 252 -22.61 18.96 9.16
C CYS A 252 -22.20 20.36 8.65
N ASP A 253 -21.16 20.95 9.21
CA ASP A 253 -20.63 22.23 8.74
C ASP A 253 -19.54 22.01 7.67
N ALA A 254 -19.95 22.09 6.41
CA ALA A 254 -19.06 21.87 5.28
C ALA A 254 -17.92 22.90 5.18
N PHE A 255 -18.15 24.14 5.60
CA PHE A 255 -17.15 25.20 5.54
C PHE A 255 -16.12 25.06 6.66
N ALA A 256 -16.57 24.73 7.88
CA ALA A 256 -15.66 24.39 8.97
C ALA A 256 -14.80 23.16 8.63
N CYS A 257 -15.36 22.16 7.95
CA CYS A 257 -14.60 21.01 7.46
C CYS A 257 -13.54 21.45 6.42
N GLY A 258 -13.92 22.30 5.48
CA GLY A 258 -13.01 22.88 4.50
C GLY A 258 -11.81 23.58 5.14
N GLU A 259 -12.07 24.45 6.11
CA GLU A 259 -11.04 25.24 6.78
C GLU A 259 -10.13 24.39 7.69
N THR A 260 -10.72 23.50 8.48
CA THR A 260 -10.00 22.67 9.47
C THR A 260 -9.12 21.63 8.79
N LEU A 261 -9.59 21.06 7.67
CA LEU A 261 -8.93 19.94 7.01
C LEU A 261 -8.01 20.35 5.86
N GLN A 262 -7.98 21.62 5.44
CA GLN A 262 -7.26 22.10 4.24
C GLN A 262 -5.77 21.73 4.16
N LYS A 263 -5.11 21.46 5.30
CA LYS A 263 -3.69 21.07 5.36
C LYS A 263 -3.48 19.57 5.15
N LEU A 264 -4.53 18.77 5.22
CA LEU A 264 -4.46 17.33 5.05
C LEU A 264 -4.46 16.93 3.57
N PRO A 265 -3.83 15.80 3.23
CA PRO A 265 -3.96 15.23 1.89
C PRO A 265 -5.42 14.88 1.58
N VAL A 266 -5.91 15.31 0.42
CA VAL A 266 -7.26 14.97 -0.07
C VAL A 266 -7.58 13.46 0.01
N PRO A 267 -6.67 12.54 -0.39
CA PRO A 267 -6.93 11.10 -0.30
C PRO A 267 -7.24 10.60 1.12
N LEU A 268 -6.67 11.25 2.15
CA LEU A 268 -6.87 10.85 3.55
C LEU A 268 -8.30 11.13 4.00
N VAL A 269 -8.76 12.37 3.83
CA VAL A 269 -10.12 12.81 4.20
C VAL A 269 -11.17 12.09 3.35
N LEU A 270 -10.92 11.97 2.05
CA LEU A 270 -11.79 11.22 1.14
C LEU A 270 -11.94 9.76 1.59
N GLY A 271 -10.86 9.14 2.10
CA GLY A 271 -10.89 7.81 2.66
C GLY A 271 -11.75 7.68 3.92
N TRP A 272 -11.79 8.69 4.79
CA TRP A 272 -12.69 8.70 5.95
C TRP A 272 -14.16 8.79 5.52
N LEU A 273 -14.44 9.73 4.61
CA LEU A 273 -15.77 9.98 4.06
C LEU A 273 -16.33 8.76 3.31
N GLN A 274 -15.51 8.10 2.48
CA GLN A 274 -15.90 6.89 1.76
C GLN A 274 -16.30 5.75 2.70
N ARG A 275 -15.51 5.52 3.75
CA ARG A 275 -15.83 4.50 4.77
C ARG A 275 -17.13 4.83 5.49
N TRP A 276 -17.37 6.10 5.80
CA TRP A 276 -18.59 6.54 6.48
C TRP A 276 -19.83 6.34 5.60
N VAL A 277 -19.76 6.76 4.34
CA VAL A 277 -20.88 6.63 3.41
C VAL A 277 -21.15 5.16 3.08
N TYR A 278 -20.10 4.33 3.02
CA TYR A 278 -20.27 2.88 2.91
C TYR A 278 -21.02 2.31 4.12
N ASP A 279 -20.68 2.74 5.34
CA ASP A 279 -21.38 2.30 6.54
C ASP A 279 -22.83 2.79 6.59
N LEU A 280 -23.14 3.98 6.09
CA LEU A 280 -24.52 4.43 5.92
C LEU A 280 -25.31 3.52 4.96
N LEU A 281 -24.68 3.09 3.86
CA LEU A 281 -25.27 2.13 2.93
C LEU A 281 -25.45 0.75 3.58
N ALA A 282 -24.43 0.27 4.30
CA ALA A 282 -24.46 -1.01 5.00
C ALA A 282 -25.52 -1.04 6.11
N GLU A 283 -25.67 0.06 6.85
CA GLU A 283 -26.71 0.23 7.85
C GLU A 283 -28.11 0.19 7.21
N ARG A 284 -28.30 0.87 6.07
CA ARG A 284 -29.61 0.88 5.38
C ARG A 284 -29.99 -0.47 4.78
N THR A 285 -29.01 -1.27 4.36
CA THR A 285 -29.24 -2.54 3.64
C THR A 285 -29.19 -3.76 4.54
N ALA A 286 -28.32 -3.77 5.55
CA ALA A 286 -28.05 -4.91 6.42
C ALA A 286 -28.12 -4.59 7.92
N GLY A 287 -28.29 -3.32 8.31
CA GLY A 287 -28.40 -2.90 9.72
C GLY A 287 -27.13 -3.09 10.54
N ARG A 288 -25.96 -3.19 9.89
CA ARG A 288 -24.68 -3.43 10.55
C ARG A 288 -23.57 -2.62 9.85
N PRO A 289 -22.97 -1.62 10.52
CA PRO A 289 -21.84 -0.88 9.97
C PRO A 289 -20.57 -1.73 9.98
N ARG A 290 -19.68 -1.48 9.01
CA ARG A 290 -18.44 -2.25 8.82
C ARG A 290 -17.22 -1.54 9.41
N TYR A 291 -17.04 -0.24 9.17
CA TYR A 291 -15.81 0.48 9.48
C TYR A 291 -15.85 1.21 10.82
N TYR A 292 -16.99 1.81 11.18
CA TYR A 292 -17.17 2.62 12.39
C TYR A 292 -18.26 2.04 13.30
N PRO A 293 -18.09 0.83 13.85
CA PRO A 293 -19.08 0.21 14.73
C PRO A 293 -19.39 1.05 15.98
N GLN A 294 -18.44 1.82 16.48
CA GLN A 294 -18.64 2.73 17.61
C GLN A 294 -19.61 3.89 17.30
N SER A 295 -19.76 4.23 16.01
CA SER A 295 -20.68 5.27 15.55
C SER A 295 -22.04 4.71 15.11
N ALA A 296 -22.36 3.44 15.43
CA ALA A 296 -23.59 2.77 14.99
C ALA A 296 -24.85 3.61 15.27
N ALA A 297 -25.01 4.16 16.48
CA ALA A 297 -26.17 4.98 16.82
C ALA A 297 -26.31 6.23 15.93
N ALA A 298 -25.19 6.86 15.54
CA ALA A 298 -25.22 8.00 14.61
C ALA A 298 -25.53 7.55 13.18
N LEU A 299 -24.92 6.44 12.74
CA LEU A 299 -25.16 5.84 11.43
C LEU A 299 -26.62 5.44 11.25
N THR A 300 -27.25 4.79 12.24
CA THR A 300 -28.68 4.44 12.22
C THR A 300 -29.56 5.69 12.08
N ARG A 301 -29.30 6.74 12.88
CA ARG A 301 -30.07 8.01 12.79
C ARG A 301 -29.92 8.67 11.42
N CYS A 302 -28.71 8.72 10.90
CA CYS A 302 -28.43 9.31 9.59
C CYS A 302 -29.08 8.47 8.49
N ALA A 303 -28.89 7.16 8.49
CA ALA A 303 -29.43 6.23 7.49
C ALA A 303 -30.95 6.31 7.37
N ALA A 304 -31.67 6.51 8.48
CA ALA A 304 -33.12 6.69 8.50
C ALA A 304 -33.62 7.94 7.74
N LYS A 305 -32.76 8.96 7.58
CA LYS A 305 -33.10 10.24 6.92
C LYS A 305 -32.53 10.38 5.51
N LEU A 306 -31.87 9.35 4.99
CA LEU A 306 -31.20 9.43 3.70
C LEU A 306 -32.19 9.31 2.54
N ASP A 307 -31.99 10.12 1.51
CA ASP A 307 -32.55 9.88 0.19
C ASP A 307 -31.68 8.87 -0.59
N ALA A 308 -32.30 7.79 -1.08
CA ALA A 308 -31.57 6.69 -1.73
C ALA A 308 -30.97 7.09 -3.11
N PRO A 309 -31.73 7.77 -4.00
CA PRO A 309 -31.17 8.38 -5.20
C PRO A 309 -30.03 9.39 -4.92
N ALA A 310 -30.15 10.25 -3.92
CA ALA A 310 -29.08 11.18 -3.55
C ALA A 310 -27.83 10.45 -3.06
N LEU A 311 -27.98 9.42 -2.21
CA LEU A 311 -26.86 8.56 -1.78
C LEU A 311 -26.14 7.91 -2.98
N ALA A 312 -26.88 7.38 -3.96
CA ALA A 312 -26.29 6.77 -5.15
C ALA A 312 -25.51 7.79 -6.01
N ARG A 313 -26.06 8.99 -6.21
CA ARG A 313 -25.37 10.09 -6.91
C ARG A 313 -24.10 10.50 -6.18
N TYR A 314 -24.17 10.65 -4.86
CA TYR A 314 -23.04 11.04 -4.04
C TYR A 314 -21.92 9.99 -4.05
N LEU A 315 -22.24 8.71 -3.90
CA LEU A 315 -21.28 7.61 -4.03
C LEU A 315 -20.52 7.64 -5.37
N LYS A 316 -21.23 7.94 -6.47
CA LYS A 316 -20.63 8.10 -7.79
C LYS A 316 -19.70 9.32 -7.85
N SER A 317 -20.09 10.45 -7.26
CA SER A 317 -19.25 11.66 -7.18
C SER A 317 -17.96 11.41 -6.41
N VAL A 318 -18.08 10.83 -5.21
CA VAL A 318 -16.96 10.47 -4.33
C VAL A 318 -15.99 9.49 -5.02
N THR A 319 -16.50 8.56 -5.82
CA THR A 319 -15.67 7.64 -6.61
C THR A 319 -14.93 8.37 -7.74
N ARG A 320 -15.59 9.32 -8.42
CA ARG A 320 -14.97 10.16 -9.46
C ARG A 320 -13.87 11.04 -8.89
N GLN A 321 -14.08 11.64 -7.73
CA GLN A 321 -13.08 12.48 -7.07
C GLN A 321 -11.83 11.69 -6.68
N ARG A 322 -11.98 10.40 -6.36
CA ARG A 322 -10.85 9.50 -6.10
C ARG A 322 -9.94 9.29 -7.32
N ALA A 323 -10.47 9.40 -8.54
CA ALA A 323 -9.65 9.28 -9.75
C ALA A 323 -8.70 10.47 -9.94
N VAL A 324 -9.06 11.64 -9.41
CA VAL A 324 -8.29 12.89 -9.52
C VAL A 324 -7.66 13.33 -8.19
N GLU A 325 -7.63 12.45 -7.18
CA GLU A 325 -7.22 12.77 -5.80
C GLU A 325 -5.76 13.25 -5.67
N ASN A 326 -4.92 12.94 -6.66
CA ASN A 326 -3.52 13.37 -6.72
C ASN A 326 -3.30 14.59 -7.61
N HIS A 327 -4.35 15.14 -8.21
CA HIS A 327 -4.27 16.37 -8.98
C HIS A 327 -4.09 17.55 -8.01
N PRO A 328 -3.24 18.56 -8.32
CA PRO A 328 -2.97 19.71 -7.45
C PRO A 328 -4.17 20.68 -7.45
N LEU A 329 -5.30 20.25 -6.90
CA LEU A 329 -6.49 21.06 -6.68
C LEU A 329 -6.39 21.76 -5.33
N ASN A 330 -7.10 22.88 -5.17
CA ASN A 330 -7.21 23.56 -3.89
C ASN A 330 -7.98 22.67 -2.89
N ALA A 331 -7.26 22.11 -1.92
CA ALA A 331 -7.80 21.13 -0.97
C ALA A 331 -9.02 21.66 -0.20
N ARG A 332 -9.03 22.94 0.19
CA ARG A 332 -10.16 23.56 0.88
C ARG A 332 -11.44 23.47 0.06
N LEU A 333 -11.40 23.92 -1.20
CA LEU A 333 -12.56 23.90 -2.09
C LEU A 333 -13.05 22.47 -2.34
N VAL A 334 -12.12 21.52 -2.51
CA VAL A 334 -12.44 20.11 -2.67
C VAL A 334 -13.17 19.57 -1.43
N PHE A 335 -12.72 19.91 -0.22
CA PHE A 335 -13.40 19.49 1.00
C PHE A 335 -14.77 20.14 1.15
N GLU A 336 -14.90 21.45 0.93
CA GLU A 336 -16.19 22.14 0.98
C GLU A 336 -17.21 21.49 0.03
N GLU A 337 -16.82 21.19 -1.22
CA GLU A 337 -17.67 20.50 -2.20
C GLU A 337 -18.08 19.10 -1.72
N LEU A 338 -17.14 18.31 -1.20
CA LEU A 338 -17.42 16.95 -0.69
C LEU A 338 -18.42 16.99 0.48
N PHE A 339 -18.21 17.85 1.47
CA PHE A 339 -19.10 17.93 2.63
C PHE A 339 -20.45 18.58 2.30
N LEU A 340 -20.53 19.49 1.32
CA LEU A 340 -21.81 19.98 0.80
C LEU A 340 -22.61 18.86 0.12
N GLY A 341 -21.97 18.08 -0.76
CA GLY A 341 -22.61 16.93 -1.40
C GLY A 341 -23.07 15.87 -0.39
N TYR A 342 -22.34 15.70 0.72
CA TYR A 342 -22.75 14.84 1.83
C TYR A 342 -24.06 15.33 2.47
N ARG A 343 -24.21 16.64 2.71
CA ARG A 343 -25.42 17.21 3.32
C ARG A 343 -26.64 17.07 2.43
N GLU A 344 -26.47 17.22 1.11
CA GLU A 344 -27.55 17.08 0.12
C GLU A 344 -28.19 15.68 0.14
N MET A 345 -27.51 14.66 0.69
CA MET A 345 -28.09 13.32 0.84
C MET A 345 -29.24 13.24 1.85
N PHE A 346 -29.39 14.26 2.70
CA PHE A 346 -30.40 14.34 3.76
C PHE A 346 -31.49 15.39 3.47
N ALA A 347 -31.42 16.05 2.31
CA ALA A 347 -32.29 17.16 1.93
C ALA A 347 -33.61 16.68 1.31
#